data_AF-A0A8R1I4G5-F1
#
_entry.id   AF-A0A8R1I4G5-F1
#
_cell.length_a   1.000
_cell.length_b   1.000
_cell.length_c   1.000
_cell.angle_alpha   90.00
_cell.angle_beta   90.00
_cell.angle_gamma   90.00
#
_symmetry.space_group_name_H-M   'P 1'
#
loop_
_entity.id
_entity.type
_entity.pdbx_description
1 polymer ?
#
loop_
_entity_poly.entity_id
_entity_poly.type
_entity_poly.pdbx_seq_one_letter_code
_entity_poly.pdbx_strand_id
1 'polypeptide(L)'
;MATEDNIQVGVFPLEKDAQTCFERQTCKNPGAEVEIFKMIFRLIGVNYTVIDVWKEFGEQYDFGAKQPNGSWSGMIGLLQEGKLDMIGLSMRMSSEREEAVLFSYPTRVFESVFVIAPPSFTCTRQFIFNAFSRTVWLFIVCSVLLLYFTTLLINFVKIKYFIQYKPISRFFIELLSTSIGLFSISSKVLLLVILFATFILSQLYQTDMYAFLSAPLTYDIPFRSIKQALDLVEQKKMYFAAFDTQNLLCTPNTCGRFQQVVKKNPIRRADTEKDVQNLIL
;
A
#
# COMPACT_ATOMS: atom_id res chain seq x y z
N MET A 1 -3.70 -12.43 56.10
CA MET A 1 -4.83 -13.38 56.09
C MET A 1 -5.76 -12.89 54.99
N ALA A 2 -5.39 -13.16 53.73
CA ALA A 2 -6.19 -12.80 52.57
C ALA A 2 -7.23 -13.90 52.40
N THR A 3 -8.49 -13.50 52.31
CA THR A 3 -9.59 -14.38 51.93
C THR A 3 -9.26 -15.05 50.59
N GLU A 4 -9.65 -16.31 50.47
CA GLU A 4 -9.55 -17.20 49.31
C GLU A 4 -10.45 -16.70 48.16
N ASP A 5 -10.36 -15.42 47.80
CA ASP A 5 -11.23 -14.84 46.80
C ASP A 5 -10.70 -15.22 45.41
N ASN A 6 -11.44 -16.13 44.77
CA ASN A 6 -11.20 -16.58 43.42
C ASN A 6 -11.52 -15.44 42.43
N ILE A 7 -10.49 -14.96 41.73
CA ILE A 7 -10.57 -13.75 40.89
C ILE A 7 -11.41 -14.03 39.64
N GLN A 8 -12.43 -13.22 39.42
CA GLN A 8 -13.32 -13.29 38.26
C GLN A 8 -12.77 -12.46 37.09
N VAL A 9 -12.25 -13.15 36.07
CA VAL A 9 -11.64 -12.53 34.89
C VAL A 9 -12.63 -12.54 33.73
N GLY A 10 -13.12 -11.38 33.34
CA GLY A 10 -14.03 -11.21 32.21
C GLY A 10 -13.30 -11.26 30.87
N VAL A 11 -13.80 -12.10 29.97
CA VAL A 11 -13.33 -12.28 28.59
C VAL A 11 -14.53 -12.44 27.68
N PHE A 12 -14.47 -11.96 26.45
CA PHE A 12 -15.40 -12.36 25.39
C PHE A 12 -14.62 -12.86 24.16
N PRO A 13 -15.25 -13.61 23.25
CA PRO A 13 -14.60 -14.03 22.01
C PRO A 13 -14.10 -12.84 21.18
N LEU A 14 -12.79 -12.76 20.98
CA LEU A 14 -12.12 -11.69 20.24
C LEU A 14 -11.03 -12.29 19.34
N GLU A 15 -11.38 -12.50 18.07
CA GLU A 15 -10.49 -12.96 17.00
C GLU A 15 -9.42 -13.99 17.45
N LYS A 16 -8.14 -13.57 17.49
CA LYS A 16 -6.97 -14.38 17.89
C LYS A 16 -6.58 -14.20 19.35
N ASP A 17 -7.12 -13.18 20.03
CA ASP A 17 -6.78 -12.84 21.40
C ASP A 17 -7.57 -13.68 22.42
N ALA A 18 -8.83 -14.01 22.11
CA ALA A 18 -9.65 -14.96 22.85
C ALA A 18 -10.54 -15.77 21.90
N GLN A 19 -10.22 -17.06 21.75
CA GLN A 19 -11.04 -17.98 20.95
C GLN A 19 -12.19 -18.55 21.77
N THR A 20 -13.31 -18.88 21.13
CA THR A 20 -14.55 -19.35 21.77
C THR A 20 -14.41 -20.53 22.76
N CYS A 21 -13.30 -21.27 22.76
CA CYS A 21 -13.05 -22.33 23.74
C CYS A 21 -12.34 -21.87 25.03
N PHE A 22 -12.07 -20.58 25.24
CA PHE A 22 -11.22 -20.08 26.33
C PHE A 22 -11.64 -20.50 27.75
N GLU A 23 -12.95 -20.72 27.98
CA GLU A 23 -13.53 -21.19 29.24
C GLU A 23 -13.07 -22.62 29.59
N ARG A 24 -12.79 -23.44 28.57
CA ARG A 24 -12.47 -24.86 28.75
C ARG A 24 -11.01 -25.05 29.10
N GLN A 25 -10.75 -25.86 30.12
CA GLN A 25 -9.41 -26.18 30.57
C GLN A 25 -8.60 -27.01 29.55
N THR A 26 -9.28 -27.74 28.66
CA THR A 26 -8.72 -28.56 27.58
C THR A 26 -8.58 -27.83 26.24
N CYS A 27 -8.88 -26.52 26.20
CA CYS A 27 -8.78 -25.73 24.97
C CYS A 27 -7.31 -25.63 24.54
N LYS A 28 -7.01 -26.17 23.35
CA LYS A 28 -5.65 -26.20 22.80
C LYS A 28 -5.12 -24.80 22.49
N ASN A 29 -5.98 -23.93 21.95
CA ASN A 29 -5.65 -22.58 21.52
C ASN A 29 -6.68 -21.58 22.09
N PRO A 30 -6.61 -21.21 23.39
CA PRO A 30 -7.58 -20.32 24.01
C PRO A 30 -7.48 -18.86 23.55
N GLY A 31 -6.39 -18.50 22.87
CA GLY A 31 -6.14 -17.15 22.37
C GLY A 31 -4.94 -16.51 23.08
N ALA A 32 -4.28 -15.57 22.40
CA ALA A 32 -3.00 -15.04 22.85
C ALA A 32 -3.09 -14.36 24.23
N GLU A 33 -4.11 -13.56 24.48
CA GLU A 33 -4.27 -12.84 25.75
C GLU A 33 -4.71 -13.77 26.87
N VAL A 34 -5.56 -14.74 26.53
CA VAL A 34 -5.97 -15.77 27.46
C VAL A 34 -4.78 -16.59 27.93
N GLU A 35 -3.87 -16.98 27.04
CA GLU A 35 -2.65 -17.67 27.43
C GLU A 35 -1.76 -16.79 28.33
N ILE A 36 -1.61 -15.51 28.00
CA ILE A 36 -0.78 -14.58 28.78
C ILE A 36 -1.29 -14.47 30.22
N PHE A 37 -2.58 -14.16 30.44
CA PHE A 37 -3.06 -14.03 31.82
C PHE A 37 -3.07 -15.37 32.55
N LYS A 38 -3.39 -16.49 31.87
CA LYS A 38 -3.30 -17.84 32.47
C LYS A 38 -1.88 -18.15 32.94
N MET A 39 -0.85 -17.73 32.20
CA MET A 39 0.55 -17.85 32.63
C MET A 39 0.83 -16.96 33.84
N ILE A 40 0.36 -15.72 33.86
CA ILE A 40 0.53 -14.79 34.99
C ILE A 40 -0.08 -15.37 36.27
N PHE A 41 -1.33 -15.82 36.25
CA PHE A 41 -1.97 -16.40 37.44
C PHE A 41 -1.29 -17.69 37.92
N ARG A 42 -0.77 -18.51 37.00
CA ARG A 42 0.06 -19.68 37.37
C ARG A 42 1.34 -19.29 38.10
N LEU A 43 1.97 -18.17 37.72
CA LEU A 43 3.19 -17.67 38.37
C LEU A 43 2.91 -17.03 39.73
N ILE A 44 1.78 -16.32 39.87
CA ILE A 44 1.39 -15.68 41.13
C ILE A 44 0.83 -16.71 42.12
N GLY A 45 0.23 -17.79 41.63
CA GLY A 45 -0.35 -18.85 42.46
C GLY A 45 -1.72 -18.48 43.05
N VAL A 46 -2.50 -17.67 42.34
CA VAL A 46 -3.85 -17.24 42.75
C VAL A 46 -4.90 -17.97 41.92
N ASN A 47 -6.00 -18.36 42.57
CA ASN A 47 -7.14 -18.98 41.90
C ASN A 47 -7.92 -17.92 41.10
N TYR A 48 -8.30 -18.29 39.88
CA TYR A 48 -9.10 -17.44 39.02
C TYR A 48 -10.14 -18.27 38.26
N THR A 49 -11.25 -17.63 37.91
CA THR A 49 -12.25 -18.14 36.98
C THR A 49 -12.41 -17.20 35.80
N VAL A 50 -12.45 -17.77 34.61
CA VAL A 50 -12.68 -17.01 33.38
C VAL A 50 -14.18 -17.00 33.10
N ILE A 51 -14.73 -15.80 33.01
CA ILE A 51 -16.15 -15.56 32.72
C ILE A 51 -16.28 -15.13 31.26
N ASP A 52 -17.12 -15.81 30.49
CA ASP A 52 -17.54 -15.35 29.17
C ASP A 52 -18.63 -14.29 29.31
N VAL A 53 -18.21 -13.04 29.19
CA VAL A 53 -19.07 -11.87 29.41
C VAL A 53 -20.23 -11.84 28.41
N TRP A 54 -20.03 -12.36 27.20
CA TRP A 54 -21.10 -12.42 26.20
C TRP A 54 -22.16 -13.44 26.63
N LYS A 55 -21.77 -14.65 27.04
CA LYS A 55 -22.74 -15.67 27.46
C LYS A 55 -23.46 -15.30 28.75
N GLU A 56 -22.76 -14.69 29.70
CA GLU A 56 -23.28 -14.45 31.04
C GLU A 56 -24.09 -13.16 31.14
N PHE A 57 -23.62 -12.08 30.50
CA PHE A 57 -24.22 -10.75 30.60
C PHE A 57 -24.81 -10.23 29.29
N GLY A 58 -24.59 -10.91 28.16
CA GLY A 58 -25.08 -10.47 26.85
C GLY A 58 -24.26 -9.35 26.21
N GLU A 59 -23.13 -8.95 26.81
CA GLU A 59 -22.26 -7.88 26.30
C GLU A 59 -21.30 -8.45 25.24
N GLN A 60 -21.46 -8.00 23.99
CA GLN A 60 -20.68 -8.49 22.87
C GLN A 60 -19.80 -7.37 22.30
N TYR A 61 -18.48 -7.59 22.27
CA TYR A 61 -17.49 -6.65 21.74
C TYR A 61 -17.46 -5.26 22.41
N ASP A 62 -18.11 -5.07 23.57
CA ASP A 62 -18.06 -3.81 24.31
C ASP A 62 -17.07 -3.87 25.49
N PHE A 63 -15.93 -3.19 25.31
CA PHE A 63 -14.97 -2.96 26.38
C PHE A 63 -15.43 -1.93 27.42
N GLY A 64 -16.37 -1.07 27.03
CA GLY A 64 -16.97 -0.04 27.84
C GLY A 64 -16.73 1.37 27.31
N ALA A 65 -17.82 2.13 27.26
CA ALA A 65 -17.85 3.55 26.93
C ALA A 65 -18.62 4.32 28.02
N LYS A 66 -18.14 5.54 28.30
CA LYS A 66 -18.81 6.44 29.24
C LYS A 66 -20.10 6.93 28.61
N GLN A 67 -21.20 6.73 29.32
CA GLN A 67 -22.54 7.13 28.90
C GLN A 67 -22.84 8.56 29.35
N PRO A 68 -23.83 9.25 28.76
CA PRO A 68 -24.17 10.63 29.12
C PRO A 68 -24.61 10.82 30.58
N ASN A 69 -25.13 9.77 31.20
CA ASN A 69 -25.51 9.72 32.61
C ASN A 69 -24.31 9.52 33.56
N GLY A 70 -23.10 9.37 33.02
CA GLY A 70 -21.87 9.10 33.77
C GLY A 70 -21.59 7.63 34.09
N SER A 71 -22.51 6.71 33.77
CA SER A 71 -22.28 5.27 33.92
C SER A 71 -21.39 4.73 32.79
N TRP A 72 -20.85 3.53 32.98
CA TRP A 72 -20.07 2.84 31.95
C TRP A 72 -20.81 1.64 31.41
N SER A 73 -20.69 1.39 30.10
CA SER A 73 -21.19 0.17 29.47
C SER A 73 -20.13 -0.94 29.46
N GLY A 74 -20.50 -2.11 28.94
CA GLY A 74 -19.58 -3.21 28.64
C GLY A 74 -18.77 -3.69 29.84
N MET A 75 -17.55 -4.17 29.57
CA MET A 75 -16.71 -4.76 30.61
C MET A 75 -16.28 -3.77 31.71
N ILE A 76 -16.06 -2.48 31.40
CA ILE A 76 -15.80 -1.47 32.44
C ILE A 76 -17.01 -1.30 33.36
N GLY A 77 -18.22 -1.25 32.82
CA GLY A 77 -19.45 -1.18 33.61
C GLY A 77 -19.58 -2.36 34.58
N LEU A 78 -19.35 -3.58 34.07
CA LEU A 78 -19.37 -4.79 34.88
C LEU A 78 -18.30 -4.83 35.97
N LEU A 79 -17.11 -4.26 35.69
CA LEU A 79 -16.05 -4.09 36.70
C LEU A 79 -16.49 -3.12 37.81
N GLN A 80 -17.13 -2.00 37.46
CA GLN A 80 -17.63 -1.02 38.44
C GLN A 80 -18.79 -1.56 39.28
N GLU A 81 -19.62 -2.42 38.68
CA GLU A 81 -20.71 -3.11 39.38
C GLU A 81 -20.22 -4.25 40.29
N GLY A 82 -18.92 -4.58 40.28
CA GLY A 82 -18.35 -5.68 41.07
C GLY A 82 -18.73 -7.07 40.58
N LYS A 83 -19.17 -7.19 39.31
CA LYS A 83 -19.47 -8.48 38.65
C LYS A 83 -18.23 -9.14 38.06
N LEU A 84 -17.15 -8.38 37.89
CA LEU A 84 -15.85 -8.83 37.43
C LEU A 84 -14.79 -8.21 38.34
N ASP A 85 -13.70 -8.92 38.56
CA ASP A 85 -12.53 -8.42 39.32
C ASP A 85 -11.44 -7.91 38.38
N MET A 86 -11.37 -8.44 37.16
CA MET A 86 -10.37 -8.09 36.15
C MET A 86 -10.92 -8.27 34.74
N ILE A 87 -10.47 -7.44 33.82
CA ILE A 87 -10.67 -7.64 32.38
C ILE A 87 -9.45 -8.38 31.82
N GLY A 88 -9.66 -9.56 31.23
CA GLY A 88 -8.59 -10.43 30.74
C GLY A 88 -8.09 -10.09 29.33
N LEU A 89 -8.76 -9.15 28.65
CA LEU A 89 -8.44 -8.73 27.29
C LEU A 89 -7.69 -7.40 27.28
N SER A 90 -6.77 -7.21 26.33
CA SER A 90 -6.13 -5.93 26.13
C SER A 90 -7.13 -4.94 25.57
N MET A 91 -7.10 -3.75 26.14
CA MET A 91 -7.94 -2.66 25.72
C MET A 91 -7.14 -1.38 25.69
N ARG A 92 -7.57 -0.48 24.83
CA ARG A 92 -6.91 0.81 24.69
C ARG A 92 -7.04 1.63 25.98
N MET A 93 -5.89 2.06 26.49
CA MET A 93 -5.77 3.06 27.55
C MET A 93 -6.13 4.44 26.99
N SER A 94 -7.04 5.13 27.67
CA SER A 94 -7.42 6.51 27.38
C SER A 94 -7.60 7.24 28.71
N SER A 95 -7.39 8.56 28.73
CA SER A 95 -7.55 9.34 29.97
C SER A 95 -8.94 9.19 30.59
N GLU A 96 -9.98 9.11 29.75
CA GLU A 96 -11.35 8.86 30.22
C GLU A 96 -11.53 7.51 30.90
N ARG A 97 -10.85 6.45 30.41
CA ARG A 97 -10.89 5.12 31.01
C ARG A 97 -10.00 5.00 32.24
N GLU A 98 -8.86 5.70 32.27
CA GLU A 98 -7.98 5.78 33.43
C GLU A 98 -8.65 6.45 34.64
N GLU A 99 -9.63 7.33 34.42
CA GLU A 99 -10.48 7.86 35.49
C GLU A 99 -11.43 6.80 36.08
N ALA A 100 -11.76 5.75 35.32
CA ALA A 100 -12.79 4.77 35.67
C ALA A 100 -12.22 3.44 36.18
N VAL A 101 -11.05 3.02 35.68
CA VAL A 101 -10.40 1.75 36.01
C VAL A 101 -8.89 1.89 36.11
N LEU A 102 -8.27 1.00 36.87
CA LEU A 102 -6.81 0.89 36.94
C LEU A 102 -6.30 -0.03 35.83
N PHE A 103 -5.24 0.39 35.15
CA PHE A 103 -4.57 -0.39 34.12
C PHE A 103 -3.27 -1.00 34.64
N SER A 104 -2.93 -2.18 34.13
CA SER A 104 -1.58 -2.72 34.24
C SER A 104 -0.59 -1.92 33.38
N TYR A 105 0.70 -2.21 33.53
CA TYR A 105 1.68 -1.72 32.57
C TYR A 105 1.29 -2.19 31.14
N PRO A 106 1.41 -1.33 30.12
CA PRO A 106 1.01 -1.67 28.75
C PRO A 106 1.80 -2.88 28.25
N THR A 107 1.08 -3.92 27.84
CA THR A 107 1.67 -5.16 27.31
C THR A 107 1.92 -5.09 25.81
N ARG A 108 1.22 -4.21 25.11
CA ARG A 108 1.34 -3.99 23.66
C ARG A 108 1.23 -2.50 23.35
N VAL A 109 2.02 -2.04 22.39
CA VAL A 109 1.95 -0.69 21.83
C VAL A 109 1.54 -0.83 20.38
N PHE A 110 0.45 -0.17 19.98
CA PHE A 110 -0.06 -0.18 18.61
C PHE A 110 -0.10 1.24 18.05
N GLU A 111 0.18 1.35 16.75
CA GLU A 111 0.09 2.60 16.00
C GLU A 111 -1.10 2.54 15.04
N SER A 112 -1.80 3.66 14.87
CA SER A 112 -2.84 3.74 13.84
C SER A 112 -2.23 3.95 12.47
N VAL A 113 -2.52 3.02 11.57
CA VAL A 113 -2.09 3.07 10.16
C VAL A 113 -3.31 3.12 9.24
N PHE A 114 -3.15 3.76 8.09
CA PHE A 114 -4.12 3.67 7.01
C PHE A 114 -3.74 2.51 6.10
N VAL A 115 -4.69 1.60 5.87
CA VAL A 115 -4.54 0.53 4.89
C VAL A 115 -5.23 0.97 3.61
N ILE A 116 -4.52 0.91 2.49
CA ILE A 116 -5.03 1.25 1.16
C ILE A 116 -5.04 0.01 0.27
N ALA A 117 -5.92 0.02 -0.73
CA ALA A 117 -5.87 -0.97 -1.79
C ALA A 117 -4.48 -0.97 -2.45
N PRO A 118 -3.97 -2.15 -2.87
CA PRO A 118 -2.69 -2.22 -3.56
C PRO A 118 -2.74 -1.34 -4.82
N PRO A 119 -1.74 -0.48 -5.06
CA PRO A 119 -1.71 0.34 -6.26
C PRO A 119 -1.66 -0.55 -7.51
N SER A 120 -2.40 -0.18 -8.55
CA SER A 120 -2.42 -0.94 -9.80
C SER A 120 -1.06 -0.87 -10.48
N PHE A 121 -0.33 -1.99 -10.48
CA PHE A 121 0.95 -2.09 -11.16
C PHE A 121 0.73 -2.29 -12.65
N THR A 122 1.02 -1.28 -13.46
CA THR A 122 1.03 -1.41 -14.92
C THR A 122 2.46 -1.62 -15.41
N CYS A 123 3.02 -2.81 -15.16
CA CYS A 123 4.22 -3.26 -15.88
C CYS A 123 3.82 -3.57 -17.32
N THR A 124 3.68 -2.52 -18.13
CA THR A 124 3.38 -2.68 -19.54
C THR A 124 4.67 -2.98 -20.29
N ARG A 125 4.62 -3.85 -21.30
CA ARG A 125 5.72 -4.09 -22.27
C ARG A 125 6.19 -2.80 -22.98
N GLN A 126 5.49 -1.68 -22.76
CA GLN A 126 5.81 -0.35 -23.27
C GLN A 126 7.02 0.29 -22.58
N PHE A 127 7.54 -0.28 -21.48
CA PHE A 127 8.70 0.30 -20.77
C PHE A 127 9.94 0.47 -21.66
N ILE A 128 10.12 -0.38 -22.68
CA ILE A 128 11.21 -0.32 -23.66
C ILE A 128 11.21 1.03 -24.40
N PHE A 129 10.03 1.60 -24.62
CA PHE A 129 9.85 2.90 -25.29
C PHE A 129 9.92 4.08 -24.34
N ASN A 130 9.95 3.86 -23.02
CA ASN A 130 10.02 4.93 -22.03
C ASN A 130 11.42 5.56 -21.91
N ALA A 131 12.47 4.91 -22.43
CA ALA A 131 13.84 5.44 -22.37
C ALA A 131 13.99 6.80 -23.09
N PHE A 132 13.18 7.01 -24.13
CA PHE A 132 13.14 8.28 -24.85
C PHE A 132 11.73 8.81 -24.89
N SER A 133 11.60 10.13 -24.85
CA SER A 133 10.30 10.77 -25.04
C SER A 133 9.76 10.48 -26.43
N ARG A 134 8.43 10.53 -26.59
CA ARG A 134 7.76 10.33 -27.90
C ARG A 134 8.32 11.29 -28.96
N THR A 135 8.65 12.51 -28.55
CA THR A 135 9.26 13.53 -29.41
C THR A 135 10.62 13.09 -29.94
N VAL A 136 11.48 12.52 -29.08
CA VAL A 136 12.81 12.02 -29.47
C VAL A 136 12.68 10.83 -30.42
N TRP A 137 11.76 9.89 -30.17
CA TRP A 137 11.49 8.79 -31.10
C TRP A 137 11.07 9.28 -32.49
N LEU A 138 10.20 10.29 -32.56
CA LEU A 138 9.82 10.91 -33.83
C LEU A 138 11.03 11.53 -34.53
N PHE A 139 11.91 12.21 -33.81
CA PHE A 139 13.15 12.75 -34.39
C PHE A 139 14.09 11.66 -34.90
N ILE A 140 14.23 10.54 -34.18
CA ILE A 140 15.02 9.39 -34.65
C ILE A 140 14.46 8.87 -35.97
N VAL A 141 13.15 8.60 -36.05
CA VAL A 141 12.50 8.12 -37.27
C VAL A 141 12.67 9.13 -38.42
N CYS A 142 12.40 10.41 -38.16
CA CYS A 142 12.60 11.48 -39.15
C CYS A 142 14.06 11.55 -39.63
N SER A 143 15.03 11.42 -38.73
CA SER A 143 16.45 11.45 -39.08
C SER A 143 16.84 10.28 -39.98
N VAL A 144 16.35 9.07 -39.71
CA VAL A 144 16.59 7.88 -40.55
C VAL A 144 15.96 8.06 -41.93
N LEU A 145 14.74 8.59 -42.01
CA LEU A 145 14.08 8.89 -43.29
C LEU A 145 14.82 9.96 -44.09
N LEU A 146 15.32 11.02 -43.44
CA LEU A 146 16.14 12.05 -44.07
C LEU A 146 17.47 11.48 -44.60
N LEU A 147 18.12 10.59 -43.84
CA LEU A 147 19.33 9.89 -44.29
C LEU A 147 19.05 9.01 -45.51
N TYR A 148 17.95 8.26 -45.49
CA TYR A 148 17.52 7.49 -46.65
C TYR A 148 17.24 8.38 -47.88
N PHE A 149 16.56 9.50 -47.68
CA PHE A 149 16.26 10.43 -48.78
C PHE A 149 17.52 11.10 -49.35
N THR A 150 18.45 11.52 -48.50
CA THR A 150 19.72 12.12 -48.96
C THR A 150 20.59 11.14 -49.72
N THR A 151 20.65 9.87 -49.30
CA THR A 151 21.37 8.83 -50.06
C THR A 151 20.70 8.53 -51.40
N LEU A 152 19.36 8.47 -51.46
CA LEU A 152 18.62 8.36 -52.73
C LEU A 152 18.89 9.54 -53.66
N LEU A 153 18.88 10.78 -53.16
CA LEU A 153 19.18 11.97 -53.96
C LEU A 153 20.60 11.94 -54.52
N ILE A 154 21.59 11.60 -53.70
CA ILE A 154 22.99 11.48 -54.15
C ILE A 154 23.11 10.43 -55.26
N ASN A 155 22.42 9.29 -55.11
CA ASN A 155 22.42 8.23 -56.13
C ASN A 155 21.68 8.66 -57.41
N PHE A 156 20.56 9.38 -57.29
CA PHE A 156 19.81 9.92 -58.43
C PHE A 156 20.63 10.93 -59.23
N VAL A 157 21.36 11.83 -58.56
CA VAL A 157 22.26 12.79 -59.20
C VAL A 157 23.42 12.07 -59.90
N LYS A 158 24.00 11.03 -59.28
CA LYS A 158 25.04 10.21 -59.93
C LYS A 158 24.53 9.49 -61.17
N ILE A 159 23.31 8.95 -61.16
CA ILE A 159 22.67 8.30 -62.32
C ILE A 159 22.49 9.30 -63.47
N LYS A 160 22.10 10.55 -63.19
CA LYS A 160 21.93 11.59 -64.22
C LYS A 160 23.25 11.99 -64.89
N TYR A 161 24.38 11.85 -64.20
CA TYR A 161 25.73 12.16 -64.72
C TYR A 161 26.44 10.95 -65.36
N PHE A 162 25.98 9.72 -65.13
CA PHE A 162 26.65 8.50 -65.60
C PHE A 162 25.65 7.57 -66.29
N ILE A 163 25.39 7.80 -67.58
CA ILE A 163 24.71 6.80 -68.42
C ILE A 163 25.70 5.66 -68.66
N GLN A 164 25.63 4.62 -67.82
CA GLN A 164 25.80 3.25 -68.28
C GLN A 164 25.05 2.28 -67.36
N TYR A 165 24.13 1.54 -67.97
CA TYR A 165 23.16 0.62 -67.37
C TYR A 165 23.76 -0.32 -66.32
N LYS A 166 23.27 -0.23 -65.07
CA LYS A 166 23.30 -1.33 -64.11
C LYS A 166 21.91 -1.56 -63.50
N PRO A 167 21.50 -2.82 -63.27
CA PRO A 167 20.14 -3.17 -62.89
C PRO A 167 19.79 -2.69 -61.48
N ILE A 168 18.54 -2.22 -61.33
CA ILE A 168 17.95 -1.69 -60.08
C ILE A 168 18.11 -2.65 -58.89
N SER A 169 18.19 -3.97 -59.11
CA SER A 169 18.31 -4.97 -58.05
C SER A 169 19.64 -4.95 -57.30
N ARG A 170 20.73 -4.46 -57.92
CA ARG A 170 22.03 -4.32 -57.22
C ARG A 170 22.11 -3.10 -56.31
N PHE A 171 21.26 -2.10 -56.50
CA PHE A 171 21.22 -0.91 -55.65
C PHE A 171 20.71 -1.21 -54.24
N PHE A 172 19.76 -2.14 -54.10
CA PHE A 172 19.27 -2.58 -52.79
C PHE A 172 20.34 -3.30 -51.98
N ILE A 173 21.19 -4.09 -52.66
CA ILE A 173 22.32 -4.80 -52.05
C ILE A 173 23.46 -3.83 -51.72
N GLU A 174 23.70 -2.80 -52.52
CA GLU A 174 24.72 -1.76 -52.26
C GLU A 174 24.31 -0.76 -51.17
N LEU A 175 23.02 -0.58 -50.92
CA LEU A 175 22.50 0.20 -49.78
C LEU A 175 22.68 -0.54 -48.44
N LEU A 176 22.61 -1.88 -48.49
CA LEU A 176 22.78 -2.76 -47.32
C LEU A 176 24.25 -3.19 -47.12
N SER A 177 25.02 -3.30 -48.19
CA SER A 177 26.47 -3.53 -48.13
C SER A 177 27.14 -2.19 -47.89
N THR A 178 27.65 -1.98 -46.68
CA THR A 178 28.57 -0.89 -46.31
C THR A 178 29.92 -1.05 -47.03
N SER A 179 29.90 -1.10 -48.36
CA SER A 179 31.08 -1.20 -49.20
C SER A 179 31.70 0.21 -49.34
N ILE A 180 32.51 0.59 -48.36
CA ILE A 180 33.20 1.90 -48.22
C ILE A 180 34.00 2.31 -49.49
N GLY A 181 34.32 1.35 -50.36
CA GLY A 181 35.15 1.55 -51.55
C GLY A 181 34.55 2.40 -52.69
N LEU A 182 33.22 2.56 -52.78
CA LEU A 182 32.56 3.20 -53.93
C LEU A 182 32.02 4.62 -53.65
N PHE A 183 32.26 5.13 -52.44
CA PHE A 183 31.71 6.40 -51.97
C PHE A 183 32.66 7.58 -52.17
N SER A 184 32.09 8.75 -52.52
CA SER A 184 32.82 10.02 -52.56
C SER A 184 33.32 10.40 -51.16
N ILE A 185 34.39 11.20 -51.05
CA ILE A 185 34.91 11.70 -49.77
C ILE A 185 33.79 12.32 -48.90
N SER A 186 32.86 13.06 -49.50
CA SER A 186 31.72 13.65 -48.79
C SER A 186 30.78 12.60 -48.17
N SER A 187 30.51 11.51 -48.90
CA SER A 187 29.69 10.39 -48.41
C SER A 187 30.39 9.59 -47.30
N LYS A 188 31.72 9.50 -47.33
CA LYS A 188 32.51 8.84 -46.27
C LYS A 188 32.49 9.63 -44.96
N VAL A 189 32.61 10.96 -45.04
CA VAL A 189 32.48 11.84 -43.86
C VAL A 189 31.07 11.73 -43.27
N LEU A 190 30.03 11.75 -44.11
CA LEU A 190 28.65 11.57 -43.67
C LEU A 190 28.44 10.21 -42.95
N LEU A 191 28.99 9.12 -43.48
CA LEU A 191 28.93 7.80 -42.86
C LEU A 191 29.59 7.80 -41.47
N LEU A 192 30.77 8.43 -41.33
CA LEU A 192 31.47 8.54 -40.05
C LEU A 192 30.64 9.30 -39.01
N VAL A 193 30.03 10.42 -39.41
CA VAL A 193 29.14 11.21 -38.53
C VAL A 193 27.93 10.38 -38.11
N ILE A 194 27.32 9.61 -39.03
CA ILE A 194 26.18 8.74 -38.71
C ILE A 194 26.59 7.64 -37.74
N LEU A 195 27.73 6.95 -37.97
CA LEU A 195 28.22 5.90 -37.08
C LEU A 195 28.53 6.44 -35.68
N PHE A 196 29.10 7.64 -35.59
CA PHE A 196 29.33 8.29 -34.31
C PHE A 196 28.00 8.65 -33.62
N ALA A 197 27.03 9.21 -34.35
CA ALA A 197 25.72 9.57 -33.81
C ALA A 197 24.91 8.35 -33.33
N THR A 198 24.92 7.24 -34.09
CA THR A 198 24.23 6.01 -33.69
C THR A 198 24.90 5.35 -32.49
N PHE A 199 26.23 5.40 -32.39
CA PHE A 199 26.96 4.97 -31.21
C PHE A 199 26.53 5.76 -29.97
N ILE A 200 26.55 7.10 -30.03
CA ILE A 200 26.12 7.94 -28.91
C ILE A 200 24.66 7.66 -28.52
N LEU A 201 23.76 7.57 -29.51
CA LEU A 201 22.34 7.28 -29.25
C LEU A 201 22.15 5.92 -28.57
N SER A 202 22.91 4.89 -28.97
CA SER A 202 22.86 3.57 -28.35
C SER A 202 23.35 3.59 -26.89
N GLN A 203 24.41 4.36 -26.60
CA GLN A 203 24.93 4.51 -25.24
C GLN A 203 23.94 5.24 -24.33
N LEU A 204 23.30 6.31 -24.83
CA LEU A 204 22.27 7.03 -24.08
C LEU A 204 21.07 6.14 -23.78
N TYR A 205 20.60 5.38 -24.76
CA TYR A 205 19.50 4.43 -24.56
C TYR A 205 19.83 3.38 -23.50
N GLN A 206 21.01 2.77 -23.60
CA GLN A 206 21.46 1.75 -22.65
C GLN A 206 21.58 2.32 -21.23
N THR A 207 22.17 3.50 -21.09
CA THR A 207 22.39 4.13 -19.77
C THR A 207 21.06 4.44 -19.08
N ASP A 208 20.09 4.99 -19.80
CA ASP A 208 18.77 5.32 -19.24
C ASP A 208 17.97 4.05 -18.90
N MET A 209 18.01 3.03 -19.77
CA MET A 209 17.41 1.73 -19.47
C MET A 209 18.06 1.05 -18.26
N TYR A 210 19.39 1.11 -18.11
CA TYR A 210 20.07 0.57 -16.93
C TYR A 210 19.69 1.33 -15.66
N ALA A 211 19.62 2.67 -15.72
CA ALA A 211 19.15 3.47 -14.59
C ALA A 211 17.71 3.08 -14.20
N PHE A 212 16.82 2.97 -15.18
CA PHE A 212 15.42 2.59 -14.98
C PHE A 212 15.27 1.19 -14.37
N LEU A 213 16.02 0.20 -14.87
CA LEU A 213 15.97 -1.17 -14.37
C LEU A 213 16.68 -1.35 -13.01
N SER A 214 17.62 -0.46 -12.68
CA SER A 214 18.30 -0.46 -11.38
C SER A 214 17.50 0.23 -10.28
N ALA A 215 16.62 1.17 -10.64
CA ALA A 215 15.80 1.87 -9.68
C ALA A 215 14.73 0.91 -9.11
N PRO A 216 14.50 0.93 -7.78
CA PRO A 216 13.41 0.15 -7.19
C PRO A 216 12.08 0.69 -7.72
N LEU A 217 11.13 -0.21 -7.95
CA LEU A 217 9.77 0.16 -8.34
C LEU A 217 9.17 1.08 -7.26
N THR A 218 8.99 2.36 -7.59
CA THR A 218 8.31 3.29 -6.69
C THR A 218 6.82 3.14 -6.87
N TYR A 219 6.13 2.72 -5.80
CA TYR A 219 4.67 2.76 -5.76
C TYR A 219 4.20 4.21 -5.66
N ASP A 220 3.18 4.56 -6.44
CA ASP A 220 2.51 5.86 -6.29
C ASP A 220 1.59 5.80 -5.07
N ILE A 221 2.16 6.10 -3.90
CA ILE A 221 1.41 6.13 -2.64
C ILE A 221 0.61 7.44 -2.62
N PRO A 222 -0.73 7.39 -2.56
CA PRO A 222 -1.57 8.58 -2.73
C PRO A 222 -1.37 9.63 -1.62
N PHE A 223 -0.95 9.21 -0.43
CA PHE A 223 -0.68 10.10 0.70
C PHE A 223 0.34 9.49 1.67
N ARG A 224 1.11 10.35 2.34
CA ARG A 224 2.05 9.96 3.41
C ARG A 224 1.65 10.49 4.78
N SER A 225 0.66 11.38 4.84
CA SER A 225 0.20 12.02 6.07
C SER A 225 -1.32 12.00 6.17
N ILE A 226 -1.83 12.09 7.41
CA ILE A 226 -3.27 12.16 7.68
C ILE A 226 -3.89 13.38 6.95
N LYS A 227 -3.19 14.51 6.91
CA LYS A 227 -3.67 15.73 6.24
C LYS A 227 -3.93 15.48 4.75
N GLN A 228 -2.96 14.88 4.05
CA GLN A 228 -3.10 14.53 2.64
C GLN A 228 -4.21 13.50 2.41
N ALA A 229 -4.36 12.52 3.31
CA ALA A 229 -5.47 11.57 3.24
C ALA A 229 -6.83 12.29 3.33
N LEU A 230 -6.97 13.24 4.26
CA LEU A 230 -8.18 14.04 4.41
C LEU A 230 -8.44 14.93 3.19
N ASP A 231 -7.40 15.54 2.60
CA ASP A 231 -7.53 16.35 1.39
C ASP A 231 -8.09 15.52 0.23
N LEU A 232 -7.65 14.27 0.07
CA LEU A 232 -8.12 13.37 -0.99
C LEU A 232 -9.56 12.91 -0.77
N VAL A 233 -9.95 12.64 0.49
CA VAL A 233 -11.31 12.27 0.84
C VAL A 233 -12.27 13.46 0.67
N GLU A 234 -11.83 14.66 1.01
CA GLU A 234 -12.59 15.91 0.80
C GLU A 234 -12.78 16.21 -0.69
N GLN A 235 -11.76 15.96 -1.53
CA GLN A 235 -11.84 16.06 -2.99
C GLN A 235 -12.64 14.91 -3.64
N LYS A 236 -13.19 13.97 -2.87
CA LYS A 236 -13.89 12.77 -3.35
C LYS A 236 -13.06 11.88 -4.28
N LYS A 237 -11.73 11.97 -4.21
CA LYS A 237 -10.82 11.07 -4.95
C LYS A 237 -10.73 9.71 -4.29
N MET A 238 -10.91 9.66 -2.97
CA MET A 238 -10.96 8.44 -2.17
C MET A 238 -12.06 8.56 -1.12
N TYR A 239 -12.34 7.46 -0.43
CA TYR A 239 -13.23 7.42 0.73
C TYR A 239 -12.61 6.53 1.80
N PHE A 240 -13.01 6.76 3.05
CA PHE A 240 -12.67 5.84 4.14
C PHE A 240 -13.59 4.62 4.05
N ALA A 241 -12.98 3.44 4.04
CA ALA A 241 -13.64 2.16 4.27
C ALA A 241 -13.31 1.69 5.68
N ALA A 242 -14.29 1.16 6.41
CA ALA A 242 -14.08 0.62 7.75
C ALA A 242 -14.85 -0.68 7.95
N PHE A 243 -14.21 -1.64 8.60
CA PHE A 243 -14.82 -2.90 9.01
C PHE A 243 -15.56 -2.78 10.35
N ASP A 244 -15.21 -1.79 11.19
CA ASP A 244 -15.79 -1.62 12.53
C ASP A 244 -15.90 -0.14 12.95
N THR A 245 -16.75 0.11 13.94
CA THR A 245 -16.97 1.34 14.71
C THR A 245 -15.80 1.73 15.62
N GLN A 246 -14.59 1.83 15.08
CA GLN A 246 -13.46 2.33 15.86
C GLN A 246 -13.32 3.85 15.74
N ASN A 247 -13.18 4.52 16.89
CA ASN A 247 -12.82 5.93 16.92
C ASN A 247 -11.36 6.10 16.50
N LEU A 248 -11.14 6.76 15.36
CA LEU A 248 -9.80 7.02 14.83
C LEU A 248 -8.96 7.81 15.85
N LEU A 249 -7.68 7.45 15.97
CA LEU A 249 -6.70 8.24 16.70
C LEU A 249 -6.43 9.54 15.95
N CYS A 250 -6.85 10.67 16.53
CA CYS A 250 -6.58 11.99 15.97
C CYS A 250 -6.15 12.95 17.08
N THR A 251 -5.27 13.89 16.74
CA THR A 251 -5.01 15.05 17.61
C THR A 251 -6.23 15.98 17.61
N PRO A 252 -6.46 16.78 18.66
CA PRO A 252 -7.65 17.64 18.76
C PRO A 252 -7.91 18.48 17.50
N ASN A 253 -6.85 19.02 16.90
CA ASN A 253 -6.90 19.80 15.65
C ASN A 253 -7.34 18.94 14.44
N THR A 254 -6.85 17.71 14.34
CA THR A 254 -7.17 16.79 13.22
C THR A 254 -8.55 16.17 13.37
N CYS A 255 -9.03 15.93 14.61
CA CYS A 255 -10.34 15.35 14.89
C CYS A 255 -11.49 16.22 14.37
N GLY A 256 -11.43 17.54 14.60
CA GLY A 256 -12.46 18.46 14.11
C GLY A 256 -12.56 18.42 12.59
N ARG A 257 -11.42 18.43 11.90
CA ARG A 257 -11.38 18.32 10.44
C ARG A 257 -11.88 16.96 9.95
N PHE A 258 -11.51 15.86 10.60
CA PHE A 258 -11.99 14.52 10.26
C PHE A 258 -13.52 14.45 10.33
N GLN A 259 -14.13 14.94 11.42
CA GLN A 259 -15.59 14.96 11.57
C GLN A 259 -16.27 15.77 10.47
N GLN A 260 -15.68 16.90 10.05
CA GLN A 260 -16.20 17.69 8.93
C GLN A 260 -16.09 16.96 7.59
N VAL A 261 -14.96 16.29 7.33
CA VAL A 261 -14.73 15.52 6.10
C VAL A 261 -15.69 14.33 6.02
N VAL A 262 -15.86 13.59 7.12
CA VAL A 262 -16.81 12.45 7.19
C VAL A 262 -18.25 12.91 7.01
N LYS A 263 -18.65 14.10 7.48
CA LYS A 263 -19.97 14.67 7.19
C LYS A 263 -20.18 14.94 5.69
N LYS A 264 -19.14 15.34 4.96
CA LYS A 264 -19.22 15.62 3.51
C LYS A 264 -19.10 14.34 2.65
N ASN A 265 -18.27 13.39 3.08
CA ASN A 265 -18.01 12.13 2.39
C ASN A 265 -18.02 11.00 3.46
N PRO A 266 -19.18 10.36 3.69
CA PRO A 266 -19.34 9.41 4.78
C PRO A 266 -18.50 8.14 4.59
N ILE A 267 -18.12 7.54 5.71
CA ILE A 267 -17.38 6.28 5.75
C ILE A 267 -18.27 5.19 5.16
N ARG A 268 -17.73 4.43 4.20
CA ARG A 268 -18.39 3.25 3.66
C ARG A 268 -18.06 2.06 4.55
N ARG A 269 -19.06 1.55 5.25
CA ARG A 269 -18.90 0.41 6.15
C ARG A 269 -19.34 -0.87 5.47
N ALA A 270 -18.66 -1.95 5.80
CA ALA A 270 -18.94 -3.28 5.30
C ALA A 270 -18.72 -4.28 6.43
N ASP A 271 -19.70 -5.16 6.62
CA ASP A 271 -19.72 -6.11 7.74
C ASP A 271 -19.05 -7.45 7.37
N THR A 272 -18.83 -7.70 6.06
CA THR A 272 -18.14 -8.89 5.57
C THR A 272 -16.91 -8.54 4.73
N GLU A 273 -15.90 -9.42 4.75
CA GLU A 273 -14.68 -9.27 3.94
C GLU A 273 -14.99 -9.13 2.44
N LYS A 274 -16.03 -9.84 1.96
CA LYS A 274 -16.47 -9.76 0.56
C LYS A 274 -17.02 -8.37 0.22
N ASP A 275 -17.77 -7.77 1.13
CA ASP A 275 -18.31 -6.43 0.93
C ASP A 275 -17.20 -5.37 0.93
N VAL A 276 -16.17 -5.55 1.77
CA VAL A 276 -14.96 -4.72 1.73
C VAL A 276 -14.23 -4.87 0.40
N GLN A 277 -14.10 -6.08 -0.15
CA GLN A 277 -13.48 -6.30 -1.46
C GLN A 277 -14.27 -5.64 -2.60
N ASN A 278 -15.60 -5.67 -2.55
CA ASN A 278 -16.45 -4.96 -3.51
C ASN A 278 -16.31 -3.44 -3.42
N LEU A 279 -15.92 -2.91 -2.25
CA LEU A 279 -15.58 -1.49 -2.08
C LEU A 279 -14.16 -1.13 -2.56
N ILE A 280 -13.33 -2.10 -2.94
CA ILE A 280 -11.97 -1.86 -3.45
C ILE A 280 -11.95 -1.78 -4.99
N LEU A 281 -12.88 -2.49 -5.65
CA LEU A 281 -13.04 -2.54 -7.12
C LEU A 281 -13.87 -1.35 -7.65
#